data_AF-A0A7R9DIX8-F1
#
_entry.id   AF-A0A7R9DIX8-F1
#
_cell.length_a   1.000
_cell.length_b   1.000
_cell.length_c   1.000
_cell.angle_alpha   90.00
_cell.angle_beta   90.00
_cell.angle_gamma   90.00
#
_symmetry.space_group_name_H-M   'P 1'
#
loop_
_entity.id
_entity.type
_entity.pdbx_description
1 polymer ?
#
loop_
_entity_poly.entity_id
_entity_poly.type
_entity_poly.pdbx_seq_one_letter_code
_entity_poly.pdbx_strand_id
1 'polypeptide(L)'
;MQPGLIQVPVFVYPTPITFYLEDQTTHKQVLTLYNPYEFAIRFKVLCTAPSRYTVVDPEGSIRPRCCIDIVLRHNAVLPANCNVTDKFRVQMQNHATKKVNCL
;
A
#
# COMPACT_ATOMS: atom_id res chain seq x y z
N MET A 1 23.47 -16.07 -3.81
CA MET A 1 22.53 -16.05 -2.67
C MET A 1 22.08 -14.61 -2.47
N GLN A 2 20.83 -14.28 -2.79
CA GLN A 2 20.32 -12.91 -2.62
C GLN A 2 20.18 -12.61 -1.12
N PRO A 3 20.76 -11.50 -0.59
CA PRO A 3 20.66 -11.17 0.82
C PRO A 3 19.18 -10.98 1.20
N GLY A 4 18.78 -11.64 2.29
CA GLY A 4 17.39 -11.78 2.71
C GLY A 4 16.73 -10.43 2.96
N LEU A 5 15.69 -10.14 2.18
CA LEU A 5 14.78 -9.02 2.40
C LEU A 5 14.05 -9.25 3.73
N ILE A 6 14.34 -8.43 4.74
CA ILE A 6 13.58 -8.45 5.99
C ILE A 6 12.24 -7.75 5.75
N GLN A 7 11.19 -8.55 5.59
CA GLN A 7 9.82 -8.06 5.59
C GLN A 7 9.41 -7.72 7.02
N VAL A 8 8.80 -6.55 7.20
CA VAL A 8 8.33 -6.08 8.51
C VAL A 8 6.80 -5.97 8.51
N PRO A 9 6.13 -6.12 9.67
CA PRO A 9 4.70 -5.88 9.80
C PRO A 9 4.26 -4.52 9.26
N VAL A 10 3.05 -4.51 8.69
CA VAL A 10 2.46 -3.36 8.01
C VAL A 10 1.32 -2.79 8.84
N PHE A 11 1.31 -1.46 9.01
CA PHE A 11 0.23 -0.74 9.67
C PHE A 11 -0.52 0.08 8.63
N VAL A 12 -1.76 -0.31 8.36
CA VAL A 12 -2.61 0.27 7.30
C VAL A 12 -3.96 0.63 7.90
N TYR A 13 -4.51 1.78 7.52
CA TYR A 13 -5.85 2.21 7.87
C TYR A 13 -6.45 3.05 6.73
N PRO A 14 -7.75 2.95 6.41
CA PRO A 14 -8.73 2.00 6.93
C PRO A 14 -8.60 0.60 6.30
N THR A 15 -9.11 -0.42 7.01
CA THR A 15 -9.23 -1.80 6.53
C THR A 15 -10.47 -2.42 7.19
N PRO A 16 -11.52 -2.81 6.43
CA PRO A 16 -11.64 -2.79 4.97
C PRO A 16 -11.94 -1.38 4.39
N ILE A 17 -11.89 -1.28 3.06
CA ILE A 17 -12.39 -0.13 2.28
C ILE A 17 -13.63 -0.58 1.52
N THR A 18 -14.67 0.27 1.49
CA THR A 18 -15.91 0.01 0.75
C THR A 18 -16.16 1.11 -0.28
N PHE A 19 -16.51 0.69 -1.50
CA PHE A 19 -16.90 1.56 -2.60
C PHE A 19 -18.38 1.34 -2.90
N TYR A 20 -19.13 2.41 -3.11
CA TYR A 20 -20.56 2.35 -3.40
C TYR A 20 -20.83 2.82 -4.82
N LEU A 21 -21.66 2.06 -5.54
CA LEU A 21 -21.95 2.32 -6.96
C LEU A 21 -22.51 3.74 -7.20
N GLU A 22 -23.43 4.17 -6.33
CA GLU A 22 -24.17 5.43 -6.47
C GLU A 22 -23.52 6.61 -5.74
N ASP A 23 -22.49 6.36 -4.92
CA ASP A 23 -21.78 7.41 -4.18
C ASP A 23 -20.36 7.60 -4.72
N GLN A 24 -20.21 8.58 -5.62
CA GLN A 24 -18.94 8.92 -6.25
C GLN A 24 -17.87 9.40 -5.25
N THR A 25 -18.27 9.91 -4.08
CA THR A 25 -17.30 10.33 -3.05
C THR A 25 -16.51 9.14 -2.54
N THR A 26 -17.10 7.94 -2.59
CA THR A 26 -16.44 6.72 -2.15
C THR A 26 -15.47 6.16 -3.18
N HIS A 27 -15.53 6.58 -4.45
CA HIS A 27 -14.69 6.05 -5.54
C HIS A 27 -13.22 6.44 -5.40
N LYS A 28 -12.92 7.46 -4.59
CA LYS A 28 -11.58 7.85 -4.20
C LYS A 28 -11.43 7.66 -2.69
N GLN A 29 -10.52 6.79 -2.29
CA GLN A 29 -10.26 6.45 -0.89
C GLN A 29 -8.81 6.72 -0.55
N VAL A 30 -8.54 7.02 0.71
CA VAL A 30 -7.19 7.28 1.22
C VAL A 30 -6.83 6.18 2.21
N LEU A 31 -5.71 5.50 1.96
CA LEU A 31 -5.07 4.57 2.87
C LEU A 31 -3.87 5.23 3.53
N THR A 32 -3.87 5.35 4.84
CA THR A 32 -2.70 5.75 5.61
C THR A 32 -1.82 4.53 5.91
N LEU A 33 -0.56 4.60 5.50
CA LEU A 33 0.50 3.65 5.86
C LEU A 33 1.35 4.26 6.97
N TYR A 34 1.46 3.58 8.11
CA TYR A 34 2.26 4.04 9.23
C TYR A 34 3.55 3.22 9.40
N ASN A 35 4.66 3.91 9.61
CA ASN A 35 5.93 3.33 10.00
C ASN A 35 6.15 3.52 11.51
N PRO A 36 5.92 2.51 12.36
CA PRO A 36 6.20 2.61 13.79
C PRO A 36 7.69 2.46 14.14
N TYR A 37 8.52 2.07 13.18
CA TYR A 37 9.92 1.73 13.41
C TYR A 37 10.80 2.99 13.52
N GLU A 38 11.98 2.80 14.12
CA GLU A 38 13.02 3.83 14.25
C GLU A 38 13.93 3.92 13.00
N PHE A 39 13.58 3.21 11.92
CA PHE A 39 14.30 3.23 10.64
C PHE A 39 13.33 3.50 9.49
N ALA A 40 13.84 4.05 8.38
CA ALA A 40 13.05 4.26 7.18
C ALA A 40 12.67 2.91 6.55
N ILE A 41 11.45 2.83 6.02
CA ILE A 41 10.96 1.64 5.32
C ILE A 41 10.63 1.98 3.88
N ARG A 42 10.91 1.05 2.96
CA ARG A 42 10.37 1.08 1.60
C ARG A 42 9.04 0.36 1.59
N PHE A 43 8.08 0.86 0.83
CA PHE A 43 6.81 0.19 0.63
C PHE A 43 6.52 -0.05 -0.84
N LYS A 44 5.70 -1.05 -1.12
CA LYS A 44 5.09 -1.31 -2.42
C LYS A 44 3.66 -1.83 -2.25
N VAL A 45 2.72 -1.29 -3.01
CA VAL A 45 1.31 -1.68 -3.02
C VAL A 45 1.06 -2.56 -4.24
N LEU A 46 0.47 -3.73 -4.01
CA LEU A 46 0.04 -4.69 -5.03
C LEU A 46 -1.49 -4.83 -4.98
N CYS A 47 -2.12 -5.19 -6.10
CA CYS A 47 -3.56 -5.35 -6.22
C CYS A 47 -3.89 -6.62 -7.00
N THR A 48 -4.95 -7.35 -6.60
CA THR A 48 -5.43 -8.54 -7.34
C THR A 48 -6.22 -8.20 -8.60
N ALA A 49 -6.68 -6.95 -8.74
CA ALA A 49 -7.45 -6.49 -9.90
C ALA A 49 -6.96 -5.13 -10.41
N PRO A 50 -5.71 -5.04 -10.92
CA PRO A 50 -5.09 -3.77 -11.30
C PRO A 50 -5.83 -3.01 -12.40
N SER A 51 -6.64 -3.68 -13.22
CA SER A 51 -7.50 -3.03 -14.23
C SER A 51 -8.66 -2.24 -13.62
N ARG A 52 -9.05 -2.53 -12.36
CA ARG A 52 -10.18 -1.91 -11.69
C ARG A 52 -9.81 -0.73 -10.81
N TYR A 53 -8.52 -0.57 -10.49
CA TYR A 53 -8.06 0.44 -9.55
C TYR A 53 -6.84 1.20 -10.07
N THR A 54 -6.77 2.49 -9.76
CA THR A 54 -5.53 3.26 -9.83
C THR A 54 -5.00 3.46 -8.42
N VAL A 55 -3.73 3.17 -8.22
CA VAL A 55 -2.98 3.49 -7.00
C VAL A 55 -2.03 4.62 -7.33
N VAL A 56 -2.17 5.77 -6.66
CA VAL A 56 -1.22 6.88 -6.82
C VAL A 56 0.06 6.55 -6.05
N ASP A 57 1.20 6.70 -6.71
CA ASP A 57 2.54 6.43 -6.15
C ASP A 57 2.61 5.11 -5.37
N PRO A 58 2.43 3.96 -6.07
CA PRO A 58 2.27 2.65 -5.42
C PRO A 58 3.52 2.16 -4.70
N GLU A 59 4.65 2.85 -4.81
CA GLU A 59 5.90 2.53 -4.14
C GLU A 59 6.60 3.80 -3.67
N GLY A 60 7.39 3.67 -2.62
CA GLY A 60 8.10 4.81 -2.03
C GLY A 60 8.78 4.46 -0.71
N SER A 61 9.07 5.48 0.09
CA SER A 61 9.69 5.33 1.41
C SER A 61 8.96 6.13 2.48
N ILE A 62 8.88 5.59 3.70
CA ILE A 62 8.31 6.23 4.87
C ILE A 62 9.42 6.42 5.89
N ARG A 63 9.63 7.65 6.35
CA ARG A 63 10.60 7.98 7.40
C ARG A 63 10.25 7.27 8.73
N PRO A 64 11.21 7.12 9.66
CA PRO A 64 10.92 6.64 11.01
C PRO A 64 9.76 7.41 11.64
N ARG A 65 8.88 6.70 12.36
CA ARG A 65 7.76 7.28 13.13
C ARG A 65 6.83 8.19 12.34
N CYS A 66 6.79 8.04 11.01
CA CYS A 66 5.97 8.84 10.11
C CYS A 66 4.89 7.98 9.45
N CYS A 67 3.89 8.64 8.87
CA CYS A 67 2.93 8.03 7.97
C CYS A 67 2.95 8.70 6.59
N ILE A 68 2.34 8.03 5.63
CA ILE A 68 1.99 8.58 4.33
C ILE A 68 0.57 8.17 3.97
N ASP A 69 -0.05 8.94 3.10
CA ASP A 69 -1.36 8.64 2.54
C ASP A 69 -1.23 8.15 1.09
N ILE A 70 -1.88 7.04 0.80
CA ILE A 70 -1.97 6.42 -0.52
C ILE A 70 -3.38 6.64 -1.04
N VAL A 71 -3.49 7.28 -2.21
CA VAL A 71 -4.77 7.49 -2.86
C VAL A 71 -5.11 6.28 -3.74
N LEU A 72 -6.24 5.65 -3.44
CA LEU A 72 -6.85 4.60 -4.24
C LEU A 72 -8.05 5.16 -4.99
N ARG A 73 -8.13 4.89 -6.30
CA ARG A 73 -9.30 5.21 -7.12
C ARG A 73 -9.88 3.93 -7.72
N HIS A 74 -11.18 3.70 -7.53
CA HIS A 74 -11.92 2.64 -8.22
C HIS A 74 -12.38 3.18 -9.59
N ASN A 75 -11.94 2.55 -10.68
CA ASN A 75 -12.25 2.98 -12.05
C ASN A 75 -13.33 2.12 -12.73
N ALA A 76 -13.51 0.86 -12.29
CA ALA A 76 -14.48 -0.06 -12.87
C ALA A 76 -15.83 -0.07 -12.12
N VAL A 77 -16.44 1.11 -11.96
CA VAL A 77 -17.70 1.30 -11.23
C VAL A 77 -18.87 0.77 -12.06
N LEU A 78 -19.20 -0.51 -11.87
CA LEU A 78 -20.22 -1.23 -12.64
C LEU A 78 -21.03 -2.16 -11.72
N PRO A 79 -22.31 -2.40 -11.98
CA PRO A 79 -23.12 -3.36 -11.22
C PRO A 79 -22.47 -4.75 -11.11
N ALA A 80 -21.82 -5.21 -12.19
CA ALA A 80 -21.12 -6.50 -12.23
C ALA A 80 -19.94 -6.62 -11.23
N ASN A 81 -19.44 -5.49 -10.72
CA ASN A 81 -18.36 -5.46 -9.73
C ASN A 81 -18.85 -5.22 -8.29
N CYS A 82 -20.17 -5.11 -8.08
CA CYS A 82 -20.74 -5.00 -6.74
C CYS A 82 -20.60 -6.33 -5.98
N ASN A 83 -20.44 -6.25 -4.66
CA ASN A 83 -20.23 -7.42 -3.77
C ASN A 83 -18.98 -8.26 -4.09
N VAL A 84 -18.07 -7.77 -4.94
CA VAL A 84 -16.78 -8.40 -5.21
C VAL A 84 -15.75 -7.87 -4.21
N THR A 85 -14.97 -8.76 -3.60
CA THR A 85 -13.88 -8.39 -2.69
C THR A 85 -12.53 -8.56 -3.37
N ASP A 86 -11.85 -7.44 -3.64
CA ASP A 86 -10.46 -7.41 -4.09
C ASP A 86 -9.48 -7.25 -2.94
N LYS A 87 -8.23 -7.61 -3.19
CA LYS A 87 -7.17 -7.54 -2.19
C LYS A 87 -6.08 -6.59 -2.64
N PHE A 88 -5.75 -5.67 -1.75
CA PHE A 88 -4.51 -4.91 -1.79
C PHE A 88 -3.51 -5.53 -0.84
N ARG A 89 -2.25 -5.65 -1.27
CA ARG A 89 -1.14 -6.09 -0.43
C ARG A 89 -0.11 -4.99 -0.37
N VAL A 90 0.11 -4.45 0.82
CA VAL A 90 1.24 -3.57 1.10
C VAL A 90 2.41 -4.45 1.52
N GLN A 91 3.55 -4.29 0.86
CA GLN A 91 4.82 -4.90 1.26
C GLN A 91 5.68 -3.81 1.86
N MET A 92 6.21 -4.03 3.07
CA MET A 92 7.17 -3.14 3.72
C MET A 92 8.51 -3.84 3.87
N GLN A 93 9.59 -3.10 3.59
CA GLN A 93 10.97 -3.59 3.64
C GLN A 93 11.84 -2.55 4.35
N ASN A 94 12.78 -3.02 5.17
CA ASN A 94 13.74 -2.12 5.82
C ASN A 94 14.62 -1.42 4.76
N HIS A 95 14.79 -0.09 4.89
CA HIS A 95 15.70 0.70 4.04
C HIS A 95 17.19 0.46 4.37
N ALA A 96 17.54 -0.34 5.40
CA ALA A 96 18.91 -0.62 5.81
C ALA A 96 19.81 -0.89 4.59
N THR A 97 20.59 0.14 4.26
CA THR A 97 21.51 0.21 3.15
C THR A 97 22.47 -0.96 3.21
N LYS A 98 22.79 -1.53 2.05
CA LYS A 98 23.90 -2.48 1.86
C LYS A 98 25.17 -1.92 2.53
N LYS A 99 25.45 -2.30 3.78
CA LYS A 99 26.75 -2.04 4.39
C LYS A 99 27.67 -3.13 3.86
N VAL A 100 28.36 -2.84 2.76
CA VAL A 100 29.49 -3.66 2.34
C VAL A 100 30.63 -3.28 3.29
N ASN A 101 30.85 -4.10 4.32
CA ASN A 101 32.11 -4.06 5.06
C ASN A 101 33.17 -4.65 4.11
N CYS A 102 33.99 -3.81 3.51
CA CYS A 102 35.28 -4.25 3.00
C CYS A 102 36.26 -4.20 4.17
N LEU A 103 36.82 -5.37 4.54
CA LEU A 103 38.11 -5.47 5.22
C LEU A 103 39.20 -5.50 4.14
#